data_AF-A0A0S7YH93-F1
#
_entry.id   AF-A0A0S7YH93-F1
#
_cell.length_a   1.000
_cell.length_b   1.000
_cell.length_c   1.000
_cell.angle_alpha   90.00
_cell.angle_beta   90.00
_cell.angle_gamma   90.00
#
_symmetry.space_group_name_H-M   'P 1'
#
loop_
_entity.id
_entity.type
_entity.pdbx_description
1 polymer ?
#
loop_
_entity_poly.entity_id
_entity_poly.type
_entity_poly.pdbx_seq_one_letter_code
_entity_poly.pdbx_strand_id
1 'polypeptide(L)'
;MLKHYRGALKLFLCYPSKDDTKQVKIFKNFCREHWEEWQDCYPLSPIRYKNIILYLTGKPRDYKNAIKKINRDLLNILLLAYQSYLFNLILNAVINEYGIGIRHIPYCVGEFLFYRKIKNLSHIIENTKIPMINETTKLHGFLKNIIQLICEKENIEIKDFALRPMRL
;
A
#
# COMPACT_ATOMS: atom_id res chain seq x y z
N MET A 1 9.44 1.08 -7.57
CA MET A 1 9.02 1.74 -6.34
C MET A 1 9.36 3.21 -6.45
N LEU A 2 8.42 4.11 -6.15
CA LEU A 2 8.51 5.57 -6.37
C LEU A 2 9.60 6.31 -5.58
N LYS A 3 10.53 5.60 -4.93
CA LYS A 3 11.69 6.13 -4.18
C LYS A 3 11.37 7.23 -3.14
N HIS A 4 10.10 7.43 -2.78
CA HIS A 4 9.66 8.34 -1.74
C HIS A 4 9.87 7.79 -0.32
N TYR A 5 11.10 7.40 0.00
CA TYR A 5 11.46 6.77 1.28
C TYR A 5 11.10 7.64 2.49
N ARG A 6 11.31 8.97 2.39
CA ARG A 6 10.93 9.92 3.44
C ARG A 6 9.43 9.88 3.72
N GLY A 7 8.61 9.93 2.66
CA GLY A 7 7.16 9.91 2.76
C GLY A 7 6.64 8.59 3.33
N ALA A 8 7.14 7.46 2.83
CA ALA A 8 6.78 6.14 3.34
C ALA A 8 7.13 5.98 4.83
N LEU A 9 8.32 6.43 5.23
CA LEU A 9 8.73 6.38 6.63
C LEU A 9 7.91 7.33 7.50
N LYS A 10 7.55 8.52 6.99
CA LYS A 10 6.68 9.46 7.68
C LYS A 10 5.28 8.87 7.88
N LEU A 11 4.69 8.24 6.86
CA LEU A 11 3.42 7.50 6.99
C LEU A 11 3.51 6.43 8.09
N PHE A 12 4.60 5.67 8.11
CA PHE A 12 4.80 4.60 9.06
C PHE A 12 5.00 5.08 10.51
N LEU A 13 5.76 6.16 10.71
CA LEU A 13 6.16 6.65 12.03
C LEU A 13 5.27 7.76 12.59
N CYS A 14 4.53 8.50 11.77
CA CYS A 14 3.86 9.73 12.21
C CYS A 14 2.33 9.69 12.13
N TYR A 15 1.75 8.66 11.53
CA TYR A 15 0.30 8.59 11.31
C TYR A 15 -0.30 7.41 12.08
N PRO A 16 -0.93 7.68 13.25
CA PRO A 16 -1.59 6.64 14.01
C PRO A 16 -2.84 6.14 13.30
N SER A 17 -3.07 4.83 13.37
CA SER A 17 -4.33 4.21 12.98
C SER A 17 -5.32 4.21 14.15
N LYS A 18 -6.60 3.93 13.86
CA LYS A 18 -7.63 3.74 14.90
C LYS A 18 -7.30 2.55 15.80
N ASP A 19 -6.69 1.51 15.24
CA ASP A 19 -6.36 0.25 15.90
C ASP A 19 -5.01 0.28 16.64
N ASP A 20 -4.23 1.35 16.49
CA ASP A 20 -2.97 1.50 17.25
C ASP A 20 -3.25 1.60 18.75
N THR A 21 -2.39 0.95 19.55
CA THR A 21 -2.43 1.05 21.01
C THR A 21 -2.18 2.49 21.47
N LYS A 22 -2.60 2.85 22.68
CA LYS A 22 -2.37 4.19 23.25
C LYS A 22 -0.89 4.59 23.20
N GLN A 23 0.01 3.66 23.53
CA GLN A 23 1.46 3.90 23.48
C GLN A 23 1.94 4.21 22.06
N VAL A 24 1.50 3.46 21.06
CA VAL A 24 1.88 3.70 19.65
C VAL A 24 1.31 5.03 19.15
N LYS A 25 0.07 5.38 19.54
CA LYS A 25 -0.53 6.67 19.18
C LYS A 25 0.27 7.86 19.73
N ILE A 26 0.67 7.81 21.00
CA ILE A 26 1.52 8.83 21.63
C ILE A 26 2.85 8.94 20.88
N PHE A 27 3.54 7.83 20.67
CA PHE A 27 4.81 7.81 19.94
C PHE A 27 4.70 8.40 18.53
N LYS A 28 3.66 8.02 17.77
CA LYS A 28 3.49 8.49 16.39
C LYS A 28 3.12 9.97 16.33
N ASN A 29 2.31 10.46 17.25
CA ASN A 29 2.01 11.89 17.36
C ASN A 29 3.28 12.67 17.70
N PHE A 30 4.06 12.18 18.68
CA PHE A 30 5.34 12.80 19.03
C PHE A 30 6.30 12.85 17.83
N CYS A 31 6.46 11.75 17.09
CA CYS A 31 7.29 11.73 15.87
C CYS A 31 6.78 12.67 14.77
N ARG A 32 5.48 12.99 14.74
CA ARG A 32 4.92 13.95 13.79
C ARG A 32 5.33 15.38 14.12
N GLU A 33 5.29 15.72 15.40
CA GLU A 33 5.64 17.04 15.93
C GLU A 33 7.16 17.26 15.92
N HIS A 34 7.92 16.22 16.25
CA HIS A 34 9.38 16.21 16.38
C HIS A 34 10.07 15.46 15.23
N TRP A 35 9.57 15.63 14.00
CA TRP A 35 10.11 14.92 12.85
C TRP A 35 11.58 15.29 12.59
N GLU A 36 12.45 14.29 12.46
CA GLU A 36 13.92 14.43 12.37
C GLU A 36 14.66 14.73 13.69
N GLU A 37 13.94 14.98 14.78
CA GLU A 37 14.48 15.05 16.15
C GLU A 37 14.53 13.65 16.78
N TRP A 38 15.31 12.76 16.16
CA TRP A 38 15.28 11.32 16.47
C TRP A 38 15.75 10.96 17.87
N GLN A 39 16.62 11.78 18.45
CA GLN A 39 17.10 11.57 19.83
C GLN A 39 15.94 11.70 20.82
N ASP A 40 15.04 12.65 20.61
CA ASP A 40 13.86 12.87 21.44
C ASP A 40 12.77 11.82 21.18
N CYS A 41 12.68 11.32 19.95
CA CYS A 41 11.75 10.25 19.60
C CYS A 41 12.14 8.88 20.20
N TYR A 42 13.43 8.65 20.48
CA TYR A 42 13.94 7.32 20.86
C TYR A 42 13.43 6.80 22.22
N PRO A 43 13.39 7.60 23.31
CA PRO A 43 12.86 7.16 24.60
C PRO A 43 11.40 6.68 24.53
N LEU A 44 10.58 7.33 23.70
CA LEU A 44 9.17 7.01 23.54
C LEU A 44 8.90 5.86 22.56
N SER A 45 9.92 5.42 21.82
CA SER A 45 9.75 4.42 20.77
C SER A 45 9.36 3.04 21.33
N PRO A 46 8.21 2.47 20.90
CA PRO A 46 7.86 1.09 21.19
C PRO A 46 8.90 0.14 20.58
N ILE A 47 9.01 -1.08 21.12
CA ILE A 47 10.01 -2.09 20.73
C ILE A 47 10.08 -2.28 19.20
N ARG A 48 8.93 -2.34 18.52
CA ARG A 48 8.87 -2.53 17.06
C ARG A 48 9.44 -1.36 16.23
N TYR A 49 9.60 -0.18 16.82
CA TYR A 49 10.13 1.02 16.17
C TYR A 49 11.54 1.39 16.67
N LYS A 50 11.96 0.88 17.84
CA LYS A 50 13.27 1.15 18.47
C LYS A 50 14.44 1.09 17.50
N ASN A 51 14.55 0.01 16.73
CA ASN A 51 15.68 -0.19 15.80
C ASN A 51 15.71 0.82 14.66
N ILE A 52 14.55 1.31 14.23
CA ILE A 52 14.43 2.31 13.17
C ILE A 52 14.87 3.67 13.71
N ILE A 53 14.35 4.07 14.88
CA ILE A 53 14.67 5.35 15.49
C ILE A 53 16.15 5.41 15.91
N LEU A 54 16.67 4.33 16.53
CA LEU A 54 18.10 4.22 16.86
C LEU A 54 19.00 4.36 15.64
N TYR A 55 18.61 3.78 14.50
CA TYR A 55 19.38 3.94 13.28
C TYR A 55 19.40 5.41 12.81
N LEU A 56 18.25 6.08 12.90
CA LEU A 56 18.09 7.47 12.49
C LEU A 56 18.79 8.47 13.42
N THR A 57 19.01 8.16 14.70
CA THR A 57 19.82 9.05 15.57
C THR A 57 21.25 9.21 15.05
N GLY A 58 21.84 8.15 14.49
CA GLY A 58 23.16 8.20 13.86
C GLY A 58 23.14 8.62 12.38
N LYS A 59 22.02 8.39 11.66
CA LYS A 59 21.87 8.69 10.23
C LYS A 59 20.51 9.36 9.93
N PRO A 60 20.31 10.64 10.29
CA PRO A 60 18.98 11.27 10.34
C PRO A 60 18.18 11.33 9.03
N ARG A 61 18.88 11.32 7.89
CA ARG A 61 18.27 11.46 6.56
C ARG A 61 18.40 10.20 5.70
N ASP A 62 18.95 9.11 6.23
CA ASP A 62 19.07 7.84 5.50
C ASP A 62 17.77 7.01 5.59
N TYR A 63 16.68 7.57 5.06
CA TYR A 63 15.35 6.98 5.16
C TYR A 63 15.25 5.63 4.44
N LYS A 64 16.02 5.46 3.36
CA LYS A 64 16.06 4.21 2.57
C LYS A 64 16.53 3.06 3.43
N ASN A 65 17.65 3.24 4.14
CA ASN A 65 18.19 2.19 5.00
C ASN A 65 17.44 2.10 6.34
N ALA A 66 16.79 3.17 6.80
CA ALA A 66 15.88 3.12 7.94
C ALA A 66 14.66 2.22 7.68
N ILE A 67 14.06 2.28 6.48
CA ILE A 67 12.97 1.38 6.07
C ILE A 67 13.40 -0.09 6.12
N LYS A 68 14.66 -0.39 5.79
CA LYS A 68 15.21 -1.76 5.91
C LYS A 68 15.32 -2.25 7.36
N LYS A 69 15.17 -1.38 8.36
CA LYS A 69 15.10 -1.75 9.78
C LYS A 69 13.69 -2.15 10.23
N ILE A 70 12.68 -1.95 9.39
CA ILE A 70 11.32 -2.47 9.62
C ILE A 70 11.37 -4.00 9.50
N ASN A 71 10.65 -4.69 10.38
CA ASN A 71 10.49 -6.13 10.29
C ASN A 71 10.03 -6.54 8.87
N ARG A 72 10.68 -7.57 8.32
CA ARG A 72 10.48 -8.00 6.94
C ARG A 72 9.06 -8.50 6.66
N ASP A 73 8.46 -9.23 7.59
CA ASP A 73 7.10 -9.74 7.45
C ASP A 73 6.10 -8.59 7.43
N LEU A 74 6.33 -7.56 8.24
CA LEU A 74 5.54 -6.34 8.21
C LEU A 74 5.65 -5.59 6.86
N LEU A 75 6.85 -5.49 6.28
CA LEU A 75 7.01 -4.91 4.95
C LEU A 75 6.26 -5.71 3.87
N ASN A 76 6.30 -7.04 3.95
CA ASN A 76 5.55 -7.91 3.05
C ASN A 76 4.03 -7.71 3.21
N ILE A 77 3.53 -7.60 4.44
CA ILE A 77 2.11 -7.34 4.70
C ILE A 77 1.68 -5.99 4.11
N LEU A 78 2.49 -4.94 4.27
CA LEU A 78 2.18 -3.62 3.70
C LEU A 78 2.14 -3.66 2.17
N LEU A 79 3.05 -4.41 1.54
CA LEU A 79 3.02 -4.62 0.10
C LEU A 79 1.75 -5.36 -0.34
N LEU A 80 1.44 -6.49 0.32
CA LEU A 80 0.26 -7.30 0.00
C LEU A 80 -1.01 -6.46 0.14
N ALA A 81 -1.11 -5.65 1.19
CA ALA A 81 -2.23 -4.73 1.38
C ALA A 81 -2.37 -3.73 0.22
N TYR A 82 -1.26 -3.17 -0.27
CA TYR A 82 -1.27 -2.30 -1.44
C TYR A 82 -1.65 -3.04 -2.73
N GLN A 83 -1.16 -4.26 -2.93
CA GLN A 83 -1.54 -5.09 -4.07
C GLN A 83 -3.04 -5.45 -4.05
N SER A 84 -3.59 -5.76 -2.87
CA SER A 84 -5.03 -5.98 -2.67
C SER A 84 -5.85 -4.73 -2.92
N TYR A 85 -5.35 -3.55 -2.53
CA TYR A 85 -6.00 -2.27 -2.85
C TYR A 85 -6.14 -2.07 -4.37
N LEU A 86 -5.05 -2.28 -5.12
CA LEU A 86 -5.08 -2.17 -6.59
C LEU A 86 -5.99 -3.22 -7.23
N PHE A 87 -5.99 -4.44 -6.71
CA PHE A 87 -6.94 -5.47 -7.13
C PHE A 87 -8.39 -4.99 -6.98
N ASN A 88 -8.74 -4.38 -5.84
CA ASN A 88 -10.07 -3.83 -5.62
C ASN A 88 -10.41 -2.72 -6.61
N LEU A 89 -9.47 -1.83 -6.92
CA LEU A 89 -9.67 -0.81 -7.95
C LEU A 89 -9.93 -1.41 -9.34
N ILE A 90 -9.17 -2.45 -9.71
CA ILE A 90 -9.37 -3.16 -10.99
C ILE A 90 -10.75 -3.81 -11.03
N LEU A 91 -11.10 -4.56 -9.98
CA LEU A 91 -12.41 -5.20 -9.86
C LEU A 91 -13.54 -4.18 -9.95
N ASN A 92 -13.41 -3.06 -9.25
CA ASN A 92 -14.35 -1.95 -9.28
C ASN A 92 -14.54 -1.38 -10.69
N ALA A 93 -13.45 -1.20 -11.45
CA ALA A 93 -13.51 -0.75 -12.83
C ALA A 93 -14.24 -1.77 -13.73
N VAL A 94 -13.94 -3.07 -13.59
CA VAL A 94 -14.64 -4.15 -14.31
C VAL A 94 -16.14 -4.14 -13.99
N ILE A 95 -16.51 -4.03 -12.71
CA ILE A 95 -17.91 -4.02 -12.29
C ILE A 95 -18.64 -2.78 -12.81
N ASN A 96 -18.00 -1.61 -12.85
CA ASN A 96 -18.60 -0.40 -13.42
C ASN A 96 -18.88 -0.54 -14.93
N GLU A 97 -17.99 -1.19 -15.66
CA GLU A 97 -18.13 -1.33 -17.11
C GLU A 97 -19.19 -2.39 -17.49
N TYR A 98 -19.19 -3.53 -16.79
CA TYR A 98 -19.97 -4.70 -17.18
C TYR A 98 -21.14 -5.04 -16.25
N GLY A 99 -21.19 -4.47 -15.05
CA GLY A 99 -22.21 -4.74 -14.05
C GLY A 99 -23.55 -4.04 -14.34
N ILE A 100 -24.63 -4.67 -13.89
CA ILE A 100 -26.01 -4.16 -13.92
C ILE A 100 -26.57 -4.23 -12.51
N GLY A 101 -27.24 -3.16 -12.07
CA GLY A 101 -27.77 -3.04 -10.72
C GLY A 101 -26.66 -2.93 -9.68
N ILE A 102 -25.73 -2.02 -9.92
CA ILE A 102 -24.53 -1.83 -9.10
C ILE A 102 -24.92 -1.24 -7.73
N ARG A 103 -24.33 -1.79 -6.67
CA ARG A 103 -24.42 -1.29 -5.29
C ARG A 103 -23.05 -0.90 -4.80
N HIS A 104 -22.98 0.27 -4.18
CA HIS A 104 -21.78 0.82 -3.57
C HIS A 104 -21.82 0.56 -2.06
N ILE A 105 -20.75 -0.03 -1.54
CA ILE A 105 -20.59 -0.25 -0.10
C ILE A 105 -19.32 0.49 0.36
N PRO A 106 -19.44 1.57 1.14
CA PRO A 106 -18.28 2.31 1.62
C PRO A 106 -17.45 1.47 2.61
N TYR A 107 -16.14 1.63 2.56
CA TYR A 107 -15.19 1.02 3.51
C TYR A 107 -14.03 1.99 3.82
N CYS A 108 -13.04 1.52 4.59
CA CYS A 108 -12.00 2.39 5.15
C CYS A 108 -11.10 3.11 4.14
N VAL A 109 -10.96 2.61 2.91
CA VAL A 109 -10.11 3.23 1.87
C VAL A 109 -10.81 3.37 0.51
N GLY A 110 -12.15 3.42 0.49
CA GLY A 110 -12.93 3.66 -0.72
C GLY A 110 -14.30 3.00 -0.68
N GLU A 111 -14.71 2.44 -1.81
CA GLU A 111 -15.97 1.69 -1.95
C GLU A 111 -15.74 0.32 -2.57
N PHE A 112 -16.50 -0.68 -2.13
CA PHE A 112 -16.68 -1.93 -2.85
C PHE A 112 -17.90 -1.82 -3.76
N LEU A 113 -17.77 -2.29 -4.99
CA LEU A 113 -18.89 -2.39 -5.91
C LEU A 113 -19.35 -3.84 -6.01
N PHE A 114 -20.67 -4.03 -5.95
CA PHE A 114 -21.33 -5.31 -6.17
C PHE A 114 -22.34 -5.17 -7.29
N TYR A 115 -22.48 -6.18 -8.14
CA TYR A 115 -23.45 -6.19 -9.24
C TYR A 115 -24.55 -7.23 -8.99
N ARG A 116 -25.74 -6.99 -9.57
CA ARG A 116 -26.82 -7.99 -9.59
C ARG A 116 -26.69 -8.94 -10.78
N LYS A 117 -26.28 -8.42 -11.94
CA LYS A 117 -26.04 -9.18 -13.18
C LYS A 117 -24.82 -8.61 -13.91
N ILE A 118 -24.20 -9.41 -14.77
CA ILE A 118 -23.17 -8.96 -15.71
C ILE A 118 -23.78 -8.94 -17.12
N LYS A 119 -23.41 -7.95 -17.94
CA LYS A 119 -23.77 -7.87 -19.38
C LYS A 119 -23.30 -9.13 -20.12
N ASN A 120 -23.88 -9.41 -21.29
CA ASN A 120 -23.78 -10.67 -22.07
C ASN A 120 -22.39 -10.97 -22.71
N LEU A 121 -21.30 -10.70 -21.98
CA LEU A 121 -19.91 -11.12 -22.24
C LEU A 121 -19.49 -12.25 -21.28
N SER A 122 -20.46 -13.04 -20.79
CA SER A 122 -20.31 -13.99 -19.69
C SER A 122 -19.11 -14.92 -19.89
N HIS A 123 -18.92 -15.51 -21.07
CA HIS A 123 -17.80 -16.43 -21.31
C HIS A 123 -16.41 -15.81 -21.18
N ILE A 124 -16.22 -14.54 -21.54
CA ILE A 124 -14.93 -13.86 -21.40
C ILE A 124 -14.69 -13.52 -19.93
N ILE A 125 -15.71 -13.02 -19.23
CA ILE A 125 -15.58 -12.58 -17.83
C ILE A 125 -15.48 -13.77 -16.87
N GLU A 126 -16.26 -14.84 -17.09
CA GLU A 126 -16.26 -16.06 -16.26
C GLU A 126 -14.89 -16.73 -16.20
N ASN A 127 -14.14 -16.70 -17.31
CA ASN A 127 -12.79 -17.27 -17.39
C ASN A 127 -11.68 -16.25 -17.06
N THR A 128 -12.03 -15.00 -16.82
CA THR A 128 -11.05 -13.96 -16.53
C THR A 128 -10.64 -14.00 -15.05
N LYS A 129 -9.36 -14.28 -14.81
CA LYS A 129 -8.75 -14.11 -13.49
C LYS A 129 -8.13 -12.72 -13.41
N ILE A 130 -8.68 -11.86 -12.56
CA ILE A 130 -8.04 -10.58 -12.23
C ILE A 130 -6.76 -10.90 -11.46
N PRO A 131 -5.58 -10.49 -11.95
CA PRO A 131 -4.33 -10.78 -11.27
C PRO A 131 -4.13 -9.85 -10.07
N MET A 132 -3.43 -10.35 -9.05
CA MET A 132 -2.80 -9.48 -8.06
C MET A 132 -1.53 -8.89 -8.70
N ILE A 133 -1.46 -7.55 -8.80
CA ILE A 133 -0.36 -6.88 -9.51
C ILE A 133 0.99 -7.17 -8.82
N ASN A 134 1.95 -7.67 -9.57
CA ASN A 134 3.33 -7.92 -9.19
C ASN A 134 4.26 -7.71 -10.39
N GLU A 135 5.57 -7.82 -10.21
CA GLU A 135 6.54 -7.54 -11.28
C GLU A 135 6.46 -8.50 -12.49
N THR A 136 5.82 -9.66 -12.35
CA THR A 136 5.65 -10.66 -13.40
C THR A 136 4.24 -10.66 -13.99
N THR A 137 3.38 -9.72 -13.59
CA THR A 137 2.00 -9.65 -14.04
C THR A 137 1.95 -9.37 -15.53
N LYS A 138 1.45 -10.35 -16.29
CA LYS A 138 1.26 -10.21 -17.73
C LYS A 138 -0.09 -9.57 -18.00
N LEU A 139 -0.07 -8.49 -18.79
CA LEU A 139 -1.27 -7.77 -19.20
C LEU A 139 -1.86 -8.41 -20.46
N HIS A 140 -3.08 -8.91 -20.38
CA HIS A 140 -3.79 -9.57 -21.48
C HIS A 140 -5.26 -9.15 -21.53
N GLY A 141 -5.85 -9.26 -22.72
CA GLY A 141 -7.27 -9.00 -22.95
C GLY A 141 -7.71 -7.59 -22.56
N PHE A 142 -9.00 -7.44 -22.21
CA PHE A 142 -9.60 -6.17 -21.82
C PHE A 142 -9.02 -5.60 -20.51
N LEU A 143 -8.53 -6.45 -19.60
CA LEU A 143 -7.91 -6.03 -18.35
C LEU A 143 -6.66 -5.16 -18.55
N LYS A 144 -5.95 -5.31 -19.67
CA LYS A 144 -4.77 -4.51 -19.97
C LYS A 144 -5.05 -3.01 -19.87
N ASN A 145 -6.12 -2.53 -20.51
CA ASN A 145 -6.46 -1.11 -20.54
C ASN A 145 -6.87 -0.61 -19.16
N ILE A 146 -7.65 -1.42 -18.42
CA ILE A 146 -8.07 -1.10 -17.05
C ILE A 146 -6.86 -0.97 -16.11
N ILE A 147 -5.95 -1.96 -16.15
CA ILE A 147 -4.76 -1.97 -15.29
C ILE A 147 -3.85 -0.79 -15.65
N GLN A 148 -3.64 -0.50 -16.94
CA GLN A 148 -2.84 0.65 -17.37
C GLN A 148 -3.41 1.98 -16.85
N LEU A 149 -4.73 2.18 -16.98
CA LEU A 149 -5.40 3.39 -16.47
C LEU A 149 -5.24 3.53 -14.95
N ILE A 150 -5.36 2.43 -14.19
CA ILE A 150 -5.19 2.46 -12.73
C ILE A 150 -3.73 2.75 -12.36
N CYS A 151 -2.78 2.12 -13.05
CA CYS A 151 -1.36 2.39 -12.86
C CYS A 151 -1.01 3.87 -13.14
N GLU A 152 -1.56 4.45 -14.20
CA GLU A 152 -1.39 5.87 -14.52
C GLU A 152 -1.97 6.78 -13.44
N LYS A 153 -3.19 6.50 -12.96
CA LYS A 153 -3.83 7.27 -11.88
C LYS A 153 -3.05 7.22 -10.57
N GLU A 154 -2.51 6.06 -10.24
CA GLU A 154 -1.68 5.85 -9.04
C GLU A 154 -0.22 6.29 -9.23
N ASN A 155 0.15 6.73 -10.45
CA ASN A 155 1.51 7.08 -10.85
C ASN A 155 2.52 5.95 -10.54
N ILE A 156 2.18 4.72 -10.90
CA ILE A 156 3.01 3.52 -10.70
C ILE A 156 3.19 2.75 -12.00
N GLU A 157 4.26 1.96 -12.09
CA GLU A 157 4.48 0.98 -13.15
C GLU A 157 4.54 -0.45 -12.59
N ILE A 158 4.25 -1.46 -13.41
CA ILE A 158 4.33 -2.88 -12.98
C ILE A 158 5.74 -3.24 -12.47
N LYS A 159 6.78 -2.68 -13.09
CA LYS A 159 8.18 -2.87 -12.65
C LYS A 159 8.43 -2.36 -11.22
N ASP A 160 7.57 -1.49 -10.71
CA ASP A 160 7.73 -0.91 -9.38
C ASP A 160 7.49 -1.89 -8.24
N PHE A 161 6.77 -2.97 -8.51
CA PHE A 161 6.51 -4.07 -7.58
C PHE A 161 7.68 -5.03 -7.42
N ALA A 162 8.74 -4.88 -8.23
CA ALA A 162 9.92 -5.73 -8.10
C ALA A 162 10.57 -5.53 -6.72
N LEU A 163 10.45 -6.53 -5.84
CA LEU A 163 10.91 -6.48 -4.45
C LEU A 163 12.43 -6.63 -4.27
N ARG A 164 13.19 -6.80 -5.36
CA ARG A 164 14.66 -6.91 -5.32
C ARG A 164 15.35 -5.82 -4.47
N PRO A 165 14.90 -4.55 -4.43
CA PRO A 165 15.54 -3.51 -3.63
C PRO A 165 15.35 -3.62 -2.11
N MET A 166 14.35 -4.40 -1.66
CA MET A 166 14.04 -4.62 -0.24
C MET A 166 14.61 -5.95 0.31
N ARG A 167 15.14 -6.80 -0.57
CA ARG A 167 15.72 -8.13 -0.22
C ARG A 167 17.21 -8.09 0.12
N LEU A 168 17.83 -6.91 0.20
CA LEU A 168 19.26 -6.70 0.47
C LEU A 168 19.48 -5.86 1.73
#